data_AF-X1NYF9-F1
#
_entry.id   AF-X1NYF9-F1
#
_cell.length_a   1.000
_cell.length_b   1.000
_cell.length_c   1.000
_cell.angle_alpha   90.00
_cell.angle_beta   90.00
_cell.angle_gamma   90.00
#
_symmetry.space_group_name_H-M   'P 1'
#
loop_
_entity.id
_entity.type
_entity.pdbx_description
1 polymer ?
#
loop_
_entity_poly.entity_id
_entity_poly.type
_entity_poly.pdbx_seq_one_letter_code
_entity_poly.pdbx_strand_id
1 'polypeptide(L)'
;RLGTRQMLEILTRITEGKGRESDIDTLLTIAKTVKECSLCGLGQTCPNPVLTTLNYFRDEYEAHIKERKCMAAVCDALMISPCQHTCPVGINIPKYVAHIAAGEYLEAIDTIRERNPFPAICGRICHHPCEVRCRRGELDESVAIRALKRFAADWYFDHVNELPEPEPFPQTNSQKVAIVGAGPCGLSCAYFLAQMGYPVTVFEALPIGGGMLSVAIPDFRLPREVIEKEIDYIAKRGVEIRYDTPINVNFTIEDI
;
A
#
# COMPACT_ATOMS: atom_id res chain seq x y z
N ARG A 1 -25.46 -9.02 -34.21
CA ARG A 1 -24.94 -8.52 -32.91
C ARG A 1 -23.48 -8.99 -32.68
N LEU A 2 -22.64 -8.99 -33.71
CA LEU A 2 -21.28 -9.54 -33.61
C LEU A 2 -20.36 -8.61 -32.81
N GLY A 3 -20.35 -7.31 -33.14
CA GLY A 3 -19.48 -6.33 -32.46
C GLY A 3 -19.76 -6.19 -30.97
N THR A 4 -21.03 -6.20 -30.54
CA THR A 4 -21.37 -6.19 -29.10
C THR A 4 -20.90 -7.43 -28.36
N ARG A 5 -20.95 -8.60 -29.01
CA ARG A 5 -20.45 -9.84 -28.41
C ARG A 5 -18.93 -9.83 -28.28
N GLN A 6 -18.23 -9.35 -29.31
CA GLN A 6 -16.77 -9.20 -29.27
C GLN A 6 -16.31 -8.22 -28.20
N MET A 7 -17.01 -7.07 -28.04
CA MET A 7 -16.71 -6.14 -26.95
C MET A 7 -16.87 -6.82 -25.58
N LEU A 8 -17.97 -7.54 -25.35
CA LEU A 8 -18.19 -8.27 -24.10
C LEU A 8 -17.12 -9.34 -23.84
N GLU A 9 -16.74 -10.11 -24.86
CA GLU A 9 -15.68 -11.13 -24.76
C GLU A 9 -14.33 -10.50 -24.36
N ILE A 10 -13.98 -9.35 -24.95
CA ILE A 10 -12.75 -8.62 -24.59
C ILE A 10 -12.83 -8.09 -23.16
N LEU A 11 -13.93 -7.44 -22.78
CA LEU A 11 -14.12 -6.91 -21.42
C LEU A 11 -14.04 -8.02 -20.37
N THR A 12 -14.73 -9.15 -20.60
CA THR A 12 -14.70 -10.33 -19.72
C THR A 12 -13.27 -10.82 -19.56
N ARG A 13 -12.53 -10.92 -20.67
CA ARG A 13 -11.14 -11.37 -20.65
C ARG A 13 -10.23 -10.42 -19.86
N ILE A 14 -10.44 -9.10 -19.95
CA ILE A 14 -9.72 -8.10 -19.14
C ILE A 14 -10.05 -8.30 -17.65
N THR A 15 -11.32 -8.48 -17.29
CA THR A 15 -11.74 -8.70 -15.90
C THR A 15 -11.25 -10.02 -15.31
N GLU A 16 -10.98 -11.01 -16.15
CA GLU A 16 -10.36 -12.30 -15.76
C GLU A 16 -8.83 -12.25 -15.68
N GLY A 17 -8.21 -11.08 -15.89
CA GLY A 17 -6.74 -10.93 -15.90
C GLY A 17 -6.03 -11.52 -17.10
N LYS A 18 -6.76 -11.76 -18.19
CA LYS A 18 -6.26 -12.29 -19.46
C LYS A 18 -6.23 -11.19 -20.55
N GLY A 19 -6.26 -9.93 -20.15
CA GLY A 19 -6.18 -8.77 -21.04
C GLY A 19 -4.88 -8.75 -21.86
N ARG A 20 -4.92 -8.11 -23.02
CA ARG A 20 -3.81 -7.89 -23.95
C ARG A 20 -3.64 -6.40 -24.19
N GLU A 21 -2.43 -5.96 -24.49
CA GLU A 21 -2.14 -4.53 -24.75
C GLU A 21 -2.98 -3.95 -25.90
N SER A 22 -3.29 -4.76 -26.92
CA SER A 22 -4.11 -4.35 -28.06
C SER A 22 -5.62 -4.28 -27.78
N ASP A 23 -6.08 -4.71 -26.60
CA ASP A 23 -7.51 -4.84 -26.31
C ASP A 23 -8.21 -3.48 -26.23
N ILE A 24 -7.55 -2.46 -25.70
CA ILE A 24 -8.13 -1.11 -25.60
C ILE A 24 -8.39 -0.54 -27.00
N ASP A 25 -7.40 -0.63 -27.90
CA ASP A 25 -7.52 -0.10 -29.26
C ASP A 25 -8.54 -0.91 -30.08
N THR A 26 -8.58 -2.23 -29.84
CA THR A 26 -9.58 -3.12 -30.44
C THR A 26 -11.00 -2.75 -29.97
N LEU A 27 -11.20 -2.52 -28.68
CA LEU A 27 -12.48 -2.07 -28.11
C LEU A 27 -12.91 -0.73 -28.70
N LEU A 28 -11.99 0.25 -28.79
CA LEU A 28 -12.29 1.56 -29.38
C LEU A 28 -12.73 1.43 -30.84
N THR A 29 -12.02 0.62 -31.62
CA THR A 29 -12.33 0.40 -33.04
C THR A 29 -13.70 -0.23 -33.20
N ILE A 30 -13.96 -1.35 -32.52
CA ILE A 30 -15.25 -2.05 -32.59
C ILE A 30 -16.38 -1.15 -32.11
N ALA A 31 -16.19 -0.43 -31.01
CA ALA A 31 -17.22 0.43 -30.42
C ALA A 31 -17.61 1.58 -31.36
N LYS A 32 -16.64 2.24 -32.01
CA LYS A 32 -16.91 3.28 -33.02
C LYS A 32 -17.61 2.72 -34.25
N THR A 33 -17.14 1.60 -34.80
CA THR A 33 -17.78 0.95 -35.95
C THR A 33 -19.21 0.52 -35.64
N VAL A 34 -19.48 -0.05 -34.47
CA VAL A 34 -20.85 -0.43 -34.07
C VAL A 34 -21.73 0.82 -33.94
N LYS A 35 -21.20 1.92 -33.41
CA LYS A 35 -21.95 3.18 -33.25
C LYS A 35 -22.35 3.79 -34.59
N GLU A 36 -21.42 3.83 -35.54
CA GLU A 36 -21.60 4.49 -36.83
C GLU A 36 -22.35 3.61 -37.84
N CYS A 37 -22.12 2.29 -37.85
CA CYS A 37 -22.67 1.41 -38.88
C CYS A 37 -23.98 0.71 -38.48
N SER A 38 -24.43 0.82 -37.23
CA SER A 38 -25.69 0.19 -36.81
C SER A 38 -26.91 0.91 -37.39
N LEU A 39 -27.84 0.14 -37.97
CA LEU A 39 -29.08 0.64 -38.55
C LEU A 39 -30.20 0.89 -37.54
N CYS A 40 -30.08 0.35 -36.32
CA CYS A 40 -31.06 0.55 -35.26
C CYS A 40 -30.49 1.39 -34.12
N GLY A 41 -31.31 2.24 -33.51
CA GLY A 41 -30.89 3.12 -32.41
C GLY A 41 -30.34 2.37 -31.20
N LEU A 42 -30.84 1.17 -30.91
CA LEU A 42 -30.27 0.31 -29.88
C LEU A 42 -28.81 -0.07 -30.22
N GLY A 43 -28.53 -0.48 -31.45
CA GLY A 43 -27.17 -0.82 -31.88
C GLY A 43 -26.21 0.37 -31.81
N GLN A 44 -26.68 1.57 -32.17
CA GLN A 44 -25.89 2.80 -32.12
C GLN A 44 -25.55 3.22 -30.68
N THR A 45 -26.43 2.93 -29.72
CA THR A 45 -26.25 3.31 -28.31
C THR A 45 -25.56 2.23 -27.45
N CYS A 46 -25.64 0.95 -27.83
CA CYS A 46 -24.96 -0.16 -27.16
C CYS A 46 -23.46 0.05 -26.85
N PRO A 47 -22.62 0.64 -27.73
CA PRO A 47 -21.20 0.85 -27.44
C PRO A 47 -20.92 2.03 -26.50
N ASN A 48 -21.92 2.86 -26.16
CA ASN A 48 -21.70 4.06 -25.34
C ASN A 48 -21.05 3.78 -23.98
N PRO A 49 -21.41 2.73 -23.21
CA PRO A 49 -20.71 2.41 -21.96
C PRO A 49 -19.22 2.12 -22.16
N VAL A 50 -18.85 1.43 -23.24
CA VAL A 50 -17.45 1.12 -23.58
C VAL A 50 -16.70 2.41 -23.96
N LEU A 51 -17.28 3.21 -24.85
CA LEU A 51 -16.67 4.48 -25.26
C LEU A 51 -16.50 5.45 -24.09
N THR A 52 -17.51 5.55 -23.22
CA THR A 52 -17.50 6.44 -22.05
C THR A 52 -16.46 5.98 -21.05
N THR A 53 -16.44 4.69 -20.71
CA THR A 53 -15.47 4.17 -19.72
C THR A 53 -14.04 4.21 -20.23
N LEU A 54 -13.80 3.98 -21.52
CA LEU A 54 -12.47 4.17 -22.12
C LEU A 54 -12.03 5.63 -22.19
N ASN A 55 -12.98 6.58 -22.26
CA ASN A 55 -12.64 8.00 -22.29
C ASN A 55 -12.30 8.56 -20.90
N TYR A 56 -13.04 8.13 -19.86
CA TYR A 56 -12.89 8.69 -18.51
C TYR A 56 -12.07 7.82 -17.56
N PHE A 57 -11.98 6.52 -17.81
CA PHE A 57 -11.36 5.54 -16.92
C PHE A 57 -10.35 4.64 -17.64
N ARG A 58 -9.67 5.16 -18.67
CA ARG A 58 -8.64 4.42 -19.43
C ARG A 58 -7.60 3.79 -18.51
N ASP A 59 -7.16 4.53 -17.50
CA ASP A 59 -6.14 4.08 -16.55
C ASP A 59 -6.57 2.80 -15.80
N GLU A 60 -7.87 2.61 -15.56
CA GLU A 60 -8.37 1.38 -14.95
C GLU A 60 -8.20 0.18 -15.88
N TYR A 61 -8.47 0.34 -17.18
CA TYR A 61 -8.23 -0.72 -18.16
C TYR A 61 -6.74 -1.07 -18.24
N GLU A 62 -5.87 -0.06 -18.24
CA GLU A 62 -4.44 -0.26 -18.26
C GLU A 62 -3.94 -0.98 -17.00
N ALA A 63 -4.45 -0.63 -15.82
CA ALA A 63 -4.15 -1.33 -14.57
C ALA A 63 -4.59 -2.81 -14.60
N HIS A 64 -5.75 -3.13 -15.19
CA HIS A 64 -6.20 -4.52 -15.35
C HIS A 64 -5.31 -5.31 -16.32
N ILE A 65 -4.83 -4.68 -17.39
CA ILE A 65 -4.03 -5.35 -18.44
C ILE A 65 -2.57 -5.49 -18.01
N LYS A 66 -1.95 -4.39 -17.57
CA LYS A 66 -0.50 -4.32 -17.29
C LYS A 66 -0.16 -4.78 -15.88
N GLU A 67 -0.87 -4.25 -14.90
CA GLU A 67 -0.60 -4.51 -13.48
C GLU A 67 -1.38 -5.71 -12.93
N ARG A 68 -2.35 -6.23 -13.70
CA ARG A 68 -3.31 -7.24 -13.26
C ARG A 68 -4.01 -6.84 -11.96
N LYS A 69 -4.34 -5.55 -11.84
CA LYS A 69 -4.87 -4.95 -10.62
C LYS A 69 -6.22 -4.28 -10.87
N CYS A 70 -7.25 -4.73 -10.16
CA CYS A 70 -8.57 -4.08 -10.16
C CYS A 70 -8.66 -3.07 -9.01
N MET A 71 -8.49 -1.76 -9.25
CA MET A 71 -8.50 -0.76 -8.18
C MET A 71 -9.79 -0.76 -7.34
N ALA A 72 -10.93 -1.07 -7.96
CA ALA A 72 -12.21 -1.17 -7.28
C ALA A 72 -12.37 -2.44 -6.41
N ALA A 73 -11.47 -3.42 -6.55
CA ALA A 73 -11.52 -4.74 -5.93
C ALA A 73 -12.84 -5.50 -6.24
N VAL A 74 -13.29 -5.43 -7.49
CA VAL A 74 -14.53 -6.08 -7.96
C VAL A 74 -14.24 -7.34 -8.76
N CYS A 75 -13.11 -7.38 -9.48
CA CYS A 75 -12.73 -8.54 -10.28
C CYS A 75 -12.03 -9.58 -9.40
N ASP A 76 -12.77 -10.58 -8.92
CA ASP A 76 -12.23 -11.64 -8.04
C ASP A 76 -10.99 -12.35 -8.63
N ALA A 77 -10.96 -12.57 -9.95
CA ALA A 77 -9.84 -13.21 -10.63
C ALA A 77 -8.51 -12.44 -10.53
N LEU A 78 -8.57 -11.15 -10.19
CA LEU A 78 -7.41 -10.24 -10.11
C LEU A 78 -6.91 -10.01 -8.69
N MET A 79 -7.50 -10.66 -7.68
CA MET A 79 -7.12 -10.44 -6.28
C MET A 79 -7.19 -11.72 -5.47
N ILE A 80 -6.15 -11.97 -4.66
CA ILE A 80 -6.13 -13.10 -3.71
C ILE A 80 -7.09 -12.82 -2.55
N SER A 81 -7.03 -11.60 -2.01
CA SER A 81 -7.96 -11.15 -0.98
C SER A 81 -8.31 -9.67 -1.16
N PRO A 82 -9.60 -9.28 -1.05
CA PRO A 82 -10.02 -7.89 -1.22
C PRO A 82 -9.34 -6.92 -0.24
N CYS A 83 -9.15 -7.35 1.02
CA CYS A 83 -8.56 -6.53 2.06
C CYS A 83 -7.08 -6.20 1.78
N GLN A 84 -6.29 -7.18 1.34
CA GLN A 84 -4.90 -6.96 0.93
C GLN A 84 -4.83 -6.09 -0.32
N HIS A 85 -5.72 -6.32 -1.29
CA HIS A 85 -5.74 -5.63 -2.57
C HIS A 85 -6.04 -4.14 -2.45
N THR A 86 -6.94 -3.78 -1.53
CA THR A 86 -7.33 -2.40 -1.24
C THR A 86 -6.36 -1.69 -0.29
N CYS A 87 -5.47 -2.41 0.38
CA CYS A 87 -4.42 -1.81 1.19
C CYS A 87 -3.37 -1.16 0.29
N PRO A 88 -3.11 0.16 0.39
CA PRO A 88 -2.16 0.84 -0.48
C PRO A 88 -0.74 0.26 -0.44
N VAL A 89 -0.32 -0.26 0.71
CA VAL A 89 1.00 -0.90 0.90
C VAL A 89 0.97 -2.43 0.75
N GLY A 90 -0.18 -3.02 0.40
CA GLY A 90 -0.29 -4.44 0.05
C GLY A 90 0.00 -5.44 1.19
N ILE A 91 -0.25 -5.06 2.44
CA ILE A 91 -0.03 -5.92 3.62
C ILE A 91 -0.85 -7.20 3.50
N ASN A 92 -0.26 -8.34 3.83
CA ASN A 92 -0.95 -9.62 3.88
C ASN A 92 -1.88 -9.71 5.10
N ILE A 93 -3.05 -9.08 4.98
CA ILE A 93 -4.05 -8.98 6.04
C ILE A 93 -4.59 -10.34 6.50
N PRO A 94 -4.96 -11.27 5.60
CA PRO A 94 -5.42 -12.59 6.02
C PRO A 94 -4.38 -13.32 6.88
N LYS A 95 -3.09 -13.22 6.53
CA LYS A 95 -2.00 -13.86 7.26
C LYS A 95 -1.86 -13.33 8.69
N TYR A 96 -1.73 -12.02 8.89
CA TYR A 96 -1.56 -11.51 10.26
C TYR A 96 -2.85 -11.62 11.10
N VAL A 97 -4.03 -11.56 10.49
CA VAL A 97 -5.30 -11.81 11.22
C VAL A 97 -5.37 -13.26 11.68
N ALA A 98 -4.91 -14.22 10.86
CA ALA A 98 -4.82 -15.61 11.26
C ALA A 98 -3.83 -15.82 12.42
N HIS A 99 -2.65 -15.19 12.36
CA HIS A 99 -1.68 -15.20 13.46
C HIS A 99 -2.29 -14.65 14.77
N ILE A 100 -3.01 -13.52 14.71
CA ILE A 100 -3.71 -12.98 15.89
C ILE A 100 -4.76 -13.97 16.42
N ALA A 101 -5.52 -14.62 15.54
CA ALA A 101 -6.52 -15.62 15.95
C ALA A 101 -5.88 -16.86 16.60
N ALA A 102 -4.64 -17.20 16.22
CA ALA A 102 -3.87 -18.29 16.80
C ALA A 102 -3.11 -17.92 18.09
N GLY A 103 -3.08 -16.64 18.47
CA GLY A 103 -2.27 -16.14 19.61
C GLY A 103 -0.80 -15.87 19.26
N GLU A 104 -0.44 -15.92 17.98
CA GLU A 104 0.91 -15.74 17.44
C GLU A 104 1.17 -14.24 17.14
N TYR A 105 1.18 -13.41 18.19
CA TYR A 105 1.17 -11.95 18.04
C TYR A 105 2.49 -11.38 17.51
N LEU A 106 3.62 -12.03 17.78
CA LEU A 106 4.93 -11.63 17.24
C LEU A 106 4.95 -11.83 15.73
N GLU A 107 4.52 -13.00 15.26
CA GLU A 107 4.42 -13.37 13.85
C GLU A 107 3.42 -12.47 13.09
N ALA A 108 2.35 -12.04 13.77
CA ALA A 108 1.42 -11.07 13.21
C ALA A 108 2.10 -9.72 12.93
N ILE A 109 2.91 -9.22 13.87
CA ILE A 109 3.65 -7.96 13.71
C ILE A 109 4.74 -8.07 12.66
N ASP A 110 5.49 -9.17 12.63
CA ASP A 110 6.49 -9.41 11.61
C ASP A 110 5.86 -9.45 10.21
N THR A 111 4.72 -10.11 10.07
CA THR A 111 3.93 -10.11 8.82
C THR A 111 3.52 -8.69 8.39
N ILE A 112 3.17 -7.81 9.32
CA ILE A 112 2.84 -6.42 8.98
C ILE A 112 4.09 -5.66 8.53
N ARG A 113 5.21 -5.85 9.24
CA ARG A 113 6.50 -5.20 8.98
C ARG A 113 7.19 -5.66 7.69
N GLU A 114 6.78 -6.77 7.09
CA GLU A 114 7.16 -7.16 5.73
C GLU A 114 6.88 -6.05 4.70
N ARG A 115 5.84 -5.23 4.93
CA ARG A 115 5.38 -4.20 3.99
C ARG A 115 5.18 -2.81 4.62
N ASN A 116 5.09 -2.72 5.94
CA ASN A 116 4.87 -1.46 6.64
C ASN A 116 5.63 -1.40 7.96
N PRO A 117 6.67 -0.55 8.08
CA PRO A 117 7.44 -0.43 9.32
C PRO A 117 6.72 0.31 10.44
N PHE A 118 5.48 0.78 10.23
CA PHE A 118 4.70 1.53 11.23
C PHE A 118 3.37 0.85 11.60
N PRO A 119 3.35 -0.39 12.11
CA PRO A 119 2.13 -1.07 12.56
C PRO A 119 1.32 -0.26 13.59
N ALA A 120 1.94 0.27 14.66
CA ALA A 120 1.26 0.96 15.76
C ALA A 120 0.65 2.30 15.34
N ILE A 121 1.35 3.05 14.48
CA ILE A 121 0.86 4.31 13.92
C ILE A 121 -0.30 4.03 12.97
N CYS A 122 -0.15 3.08 12.04
CA CYS A 122 -1.22 2.74 11.11
C CYS A 122 -2.44 2.09 11.81
N GLY A 123 -2.25 1.39 12.94
CA GLY A 123 -3.35 0.96 13.80
C GLY A 123 -4.18 2.13 14.36
N ARG A 124 -3.59 3.33 14.46
CA ARG A 124 -4.23 4.51 15.05
C ARG A 124 -4.74 5.54 14.05
N ILE A 125 -4.12 5.72 12.89
CA ILE A 125 -4.50 6.80 11.96
C ILE A 125 -4.89 6.35 10.55
N CYS A 126 -4.74 5.06 10.23
CA CYS A 126 -5.13 4.55 8.90
C CYS A 126 -6.63 4.76 8.66
N HIS A 127 -6.98 5.15 7.44
CA HIS A 127 -8.36 5.25 6.98
C HIS A 127 -8.94 3.90 6.51
N HIS A 128 -8.32 2.78 6.91
CA HIS A 128 -8.83 1.40 6.80
C HIS A 128 -9.60 1.03 5.51
N PRO A 129 -9.07 1.30 4.30
CA PRO A 129 -9.77 0.95 3.05
C PRO A 129 -9.98 -0.57 2.91
N CYS A 130 -9.13 -1.36 3.58
CA CYS A 130 -9.23 -2.81 3.68
C CYS A 130 -10.49 -3.33 4.36
N GLU A 131 -11.14 -2.52 5.20
CA GLU A 131 -12.39 -2.90 5.88
C GLU A 131 -13.60 -2.63 4.97
N VAL A 132 -13.52 -1.65 4.05
CA VAL A 132 -14.62 -1.27 3.14
C VAL A 132 -14.96 -2.40 2.17
N ARG A 133 -13.96 -3.13 1.69
CA ARG A 133 -14.12 -4.27 0.77
C ARG A 133 -13.93 -5.62 1.45
N CYS A 134 -14.04 -5.69 2.77
CA CYS A 134 -13.85 -6.96 3.47
C CYS A 134 -14.92 -7.98 3.04
N ARG A 135 -14.51 -9.14 2.54
CA ARG A 135 -15.43 -10.22 2.12
C ARG A 135 -16.38 -10.65 3.24
N ARG A 136 -15.97 -10.55 4.51
CA ARG A 136 -16.85 -10.89 5.65
C ARG A 136 -18.05 -9.94 5.75
N GLY A 137 -17.88 -8.67 5.39
CA GLY A 137 -18.95 -7.68 5.37
C GLY A 137 -20.04 -7.93 4.31
N GLU A 138 -19.84 -8.88 3.39
CA GLU A 138 -20.91 -9.35 2.49
C GLU A 138 -21.88 -10.30 3.20
N LEU A 139 -21.46 -10.93 4.31
CA LEU A 139 -22.28 -11.82 5.12
C LEU A 139 -22.85 -11.10 6.34
N ASP A 140 -21.99 -10.41 7.10
CA ASP A 140 -22.34 -9.63 8.27
C ASP A 140 -21.54 -8.33 8.37
N GLU A 141 -20.56 -8.23 9.28
CA GLU A 141 -19.77 -7.04 9.52
C GLU A 141 -18.32 -7.26 9.06
N SER A 142 -17.70 -6.19 8.57
CA SER A 142 -16.27 -6.23 8.24
C SER A 142 -15.43 -6.55 9.47
N VAL A 143 -14.38 -7.34 9.27
CA VAL A 143 -13.37 -7.55 10.31
C VAL A 143 -12.75 -6.21 10.69
N ALA A 144 -12.61 -5.94 11.98
CA ALA A 144 -11.97 -4.72 12.52
C ALA A 144 -10.43 -4.75 12.35
N ILE A 145 -9.98 -4.83 11.10
CA ILE A 145 -8.59 -5.03 10.67
C ILE A 145 -7.63 -4.00 11.29
N ARG A 146 -8.00 -2.71 11.32
CA ARG A 146 -7.21 -1.64 11.93
C ARG A 146 -7.11 -1.81 13.44
N ALA A 147 -8.19 -2.22 14.11
CA ALA A 147 -8.18 -2.48 15.55
C ALA A 147 -7.30 -3.69 15.89
N LEU A 148 -7.37 -4.76 15.11
CA LEU A 148 -6.50 -5.93 15.24
C LEU A 148 -5.02 -5.57 15.05
N LYS A 149 -4.71 -4.75 14.04
CA LYS A 149 -3.35 -4.22 13.82
C LYS A 149 -2.87 -3.40 15.03
N ARG A 150 -3.73 -2.53 15.56
CA ARG A 150 -3.40 -1.76 16.78
C ARG A 150 -3.14 -2.69 17.96
N PHE A 151 -4.03 -3.65 18.19
CA PHE A 151 -3.89 -4.62 19.27
C PHE A 151 -2.55 -5.37 19.20
N ALA A 152 -2.20 -5.93 18.03
CA ALA A 152 -0.93 -6.65 17.87
C ALA A 152 0.27 -5.74 18.13
N ALA A 153 0.19 -4.48 17.72
CA ALA A 153 1.30 -3.52 17.86
C ALA A 153 1.47 -3.05 19.30
N ASP A 154 0.36 -2.77 19.97
CA ASP A 154 0.34 -2.40 21.39
C ASP A 154 0.85 -3.58 22.22
N TRP A 155 0.38 -4.81 21.96
CA TRP A 155 0.89 -6.03 22.60
C TRP A 155 2.41 -6.18 22.43
N TYR A 156 2.94 -6.00 21.22
CA TYR A 156 4.39 -6.08 20.95
C TYR A 156 5.19 -5.09 21.80
N PHE A 157 4.75 -3.82 21.87
CA PHE A 157 5.46 -2.80 22.62
C PHE A 157 5.31 -2.94 24.13
N ASP A 158 4.21 -3.53 24.62
CA ASP A 158 4.01 -3.82 26.04
C ASP A 158 4.89 -5.00 26.52
N HIS A 159 5.23 -5.94 25.63
CA HIS A 159 6.04 -7.13 25.93
C HIS A 159 7.47 -7.05 25.37
N VAL A 160 7.91 -5.88 24.88
CA VAL A 160 9.21 -5.74 24.19
C VAL A 160 10.40 -6.18 25.04
N ASN A 161 10.31 -6.08 26.38
CA ASN A 161 11.36 -6.49 27.31
C ASN A 161 11.42 -8.02 27.53
N GLU A 162 10.37 -8.74 27.14
CA GLU A 162 10.26 -10.20 27.26
C GLU A 162 10.59 -10.90 25.92
N LEU A 163 10.68 -10.12 24.85
CA LEU A 163 10.96 -10.59 23.50
C LEU A 163 12.45 -10.44 23.16
N PRO A 164 12.97 -11.22 22.20
CA PRO A 164 14.31 -10.99 21.67
C PRO A 164 14.45 -9.56 21.15
N GLU A 165 15.54 -8.89 21.51
CA GLU A 165 15.81 -7.55 21.01
C GLU A 165 15.94 -7.58 19.48
N PRO A 166 15.35 -6.61 18.75
CA PRO A 166 15.48 -6.57 17.31
C PRO A 166 16.92 -6.28 16.90
N GLU A 167 17.60 -7.32 16.41
CA GLU A 167 18.95 -7.19 15.87
C GLU A 167 18.98 -6.24 14.65
N PRO A 168 20.07 -5.47 14.45
CA PRO A 168 20.27 -4.72 13.22
C PRO A 168 20.23 -5.61 11.98
N PHE A 169 19.72 -5.09 10.87
CA PHE A 169 19.80 -5.82 9.61
C PHE A 169 21.28 -5.99 9.18
N PRO A 170 21.67 -7.14 8.62
CA PRO A 170 23.04 -7.37 8.18
C PRO A 170 23.45 -6.37 7.08
N GLN A 171 24.58 -5.68 7.28
CA GLN A 171 25.16 -4.81 6.25
C GLN A 171 25.95 -5.66 5.25
N THR A 172 25.34 -5.97 4.11
CA THR A 172 25.95 -6.79 3.04
C THR A 172 26.49 -5.96 1.89
N ASN A 173 26.11 -4.68 1.79
CA ASN A 173 26.58 -3.73 0.78
C ASN A 173 27.52 -2.69 1.38
N SER A 174 28.43 -2.16 0.56
CA SER A 174 29.40 -1.14 0.97
C SER A 174 28.97 0.30 0.63
N GLN A 175 28.03 0.46 -0.30
CA GLN A 175 27.50 1.76 -0.70
C GLN A 175 26.65 2.34 0.44
N LYS A 176 26.96 3.57 0.84
CA LYS A 176 26.21 4.30 1.85
C LYS A 176 25.03 5.03 1.22
N VAL A 177 23.91 5.11 1.93
CA VAL A 177 22.74 5.85 1.48
C VAL A 177 22.38 6.94 2.50
N ALA A 178 22.31 8.17 2.02
CA ALA A 178 21.81 9.31 2.77
C ALA A 178 20.33 9.56 2.41
N ILE A 179 19.50 9.79 3.43
CA ILE A 179 18.07 10.10 3.27
C ILE A 179 17.79 11.44 3.96
N VAL A 180 17.13 12.36 3.26
CA VAL A 180 16.78 13.67 3.80
C VAL A 180 15.35 13.65 4.34
N GLY A 181 15.21 13.85 5.65
CA GLY A 181 13.95 13.90 6.40
C GLY A 181 13.56 12.58 7.06
N ALA A 182 13.34 12.61 8.38
CA ALA A 182 12.82 11.51 9.18
C ALA A 182 11.28 11.50 9.24
N GLY A 183 10.62 11.85 8.13
CA GLY A 183 9.17 11.64 7.97
C GLY A 183 8.80 10.18 7.67
N PRO A 184 7.50 9.84 7.55
CA PRO A 184 7.06 8.48 7.24
C PRO A 184 7.69 7.93 5.94
N CYS A 185 7.82 8.76 4.90
CA CYS A 185 8.44 8.35 3.64
C CYS A 185 9.94 8.05 3.80
N GLY A 186 10.69 8.95 4.44
CA GLY A 186 12.14 8.80 4.62
C GLY A 186 12.49 7.62 5.53
N LEU A 187 11.81 7.50 6.67
CA LEU A 187 11.98 6.39 7.60
C LEU A 187 11.56 5.04 6.99
N SER A 188 10.47 5.00 6.19
CA SER A 188 10.10 3.77 5.49
C SER A 188 11.15 3.36 4.45
N CYS A 189 11.68 4.33 3.69
CA CYS A 189 12.76 4.10 2.74
C CYS A 189 14.01 3.57 3.47
N ALA A 190 14.37 4.20 4.59
CA ALA A 190 15.51 3.83 5.41
C ALA A 190 15.41 2.39 5.93
N TYR A 191 14.24 2.03 6.47
CA TYR A 191 13.98 0.69 6.98
C TYR A 191 14.18 -0.39 5.91
N PHE A 192 13.61 -0.20 4.71
CA PHE A 192 13.72 -1.20 3.65
C PHE A 192 15.11 -1.24 3.01
N LEU A 193 15.80 -0.10 2.89
CA LEU A 193 17.19 -0.09 2.42
C LEU A 193 18.15 -0.75 3.42
N ALA A 194 17.95 -0.52 4.72
CA ALA A 194 18.67 -1.24 5.77
C ALA A 194 18.39 -2.75 5.71
N GLN A 195 17.12 -3.15 5.50
CA GLN A 195 16.75 -4.56 5.29
C GLN A 195 17.41 -5.19 4.05
N MET A 196 17.63 -4.41 2.99
CA MET A 196 18.37 -4.82 1.80
C MET A 196 19.90 -4.86 2.02
N GLY A 197 20.36 -4.46 3.19
CA GLY A 197 21.75 -4.56 3.65
C GLY A 197 22.62 -3.35 3.32
N TYR A 198 22.02 -2.18 3.06
CA TYR A 198 22.76 -0.92 2.90
C TYR A 198 22.96 -0.22 4.25
N PRO A 199 24.14 0.38 4.50
CA PRO A 199 24.30 1.37 5.56
C PRO A 199 23.49 2.64 5.22
N VAL A 200 22.54 3.00 6.09
CA VAL A 200 21.65 4.14 5.87
C VAL A 200 21.76 5.16 6.99
N THR A 201 21.92 6.43 6.61
CA THR A 201 21.85 7.58 7.52
C THR A 201 20.72 8.52 7.09
N VAL A 202 19.81 8.82 8.02
CA VAL A 202 18.72 9.77 7.85
C VAL A 202 19.11 11.10 8.48
N PHE A 203 19.01 12.18 7.73
CA PHE A 203 19.28 13.55 8.18
C PHE A 203 17.96 14.28 8.38
N GLU A 204 17.63 14.63 9.62
CA GLU A 204 16.39 15.32 10.01
C GLU A 204 16.70 16.73 10.48
N ALA A 205 15.91 17.70 9.99
CA ALA A 205 16.09 19.11 10.31
C ALA A 205 15.66 19.45 11.76
N LEU A 206 14.67 18.74 12.28
CA LEU A 206 14.12 18.93 13.62
C LEU A 206 14.88 18.10 14.67
N PRO A 207 14.74 18.45 15.98
CA PRO A 207 15.28 17.64 17.08
C PRO A 207 14.49 16.33 17.31
N ILE A 208 13.46 16.07 16.52
CA ILE A 208 12.55 14.92 16.66
C ILE A 208 12.26 14.28 15.30
N GLY A 209 12.10 12.96 15.28
CA GLY A 209 11.69 12.21 14.10
C GLY A 209 10.18 12.13 13.93
N GLY A 210 9.73 11.57 12.80
CA GLY A 210 8.33 11.33 12.46
C GLY A 210 7.72 12.39 11.52
N GLY A 211 8.41 13.51 11.29
CA GLY A 211 7.95 14.58 10.40
C GLY A 211 6.53 15.04 10.73
N MET A 212 5.63 15.07 9.74
CA MET A 212 4.23 15.49 9.92
C MET A 212 3.45 14.65 10.96
N LEU A 213 3.85 13.41 11.22
CA LEU A 213 3.26 12.60 12.29
C LEU A 213 3.49 13.26 13.65
N SER A 214 4.69 13.79 13.85
CA SER A 214 5.15 14.40 15.11
C SER A 214 4.85 15.89 15.23
N VAL A 215 4.69 16.61 14.11
CA VAL A 215 4.45 18.07 14.18
C VAL A 215 3.00 18.48 13.96
N ALA A 216 2.21 17.70 13.21
CA ALA A 216 0.86 18.13 12.79
C ALA A 216 -0.27 17.31 13.40
N ILE A 217 -0.05 16.03 13.72
CA ILE A 217 -1.11 15.19 14.30
C ILE A 217 -1.19 15.45 15.81
N PRO A 218 -2.39 15.76 16.34
CA PRO A 218 -2.59 15.93 17.78
C PRO A 218 -2.37 14.65 18.58
N ASP A 219 -1.85 14.80 19.80
CA ASP A 219 -1.46 13.69 20.68
C ASP A 219 -2.62 12.73 21.02
N PHE A 220 -3.83 13.27 21.27
CA PHE A 220 -5.02 12.44 21.53
C PHE A 220 -5.40 11.52 20.35
N ARG A 221 -4.96 11.83 19.14
CA ARG A 221 -5.20 11.02 17.93
C ARG A 221 -4.03 10.06 17.66
N LEU A 222 -2.80 10.52 17.89
CA LEU A 222 -1.59 9.74 17.74
C LEU A 222 -0.60 10.15 18.83
N PRO A 223 -0.51 9.36 19.92
CA PRO A 223 0.38 9.69 21.03
C PRO A 223 1.84 9.77 20.61
N ARG A 224 2.58 10.74 21.12
CA ARG A 224 4.02 10.94 20.81
C ARG A 224 4.85 9.71 21.12
N GLU A 225 4.60 9.07 22.26
CA GLU A 225 5.26 7.84 22.68
C GLU A 225 5.15 6.71 21.64
N VAL A 226 4.05 6.63 20.90
CA VAL A 226 3.83 5.58 19.89
C VAL A 226 4.69 5.85 18.65
N ILE A 227 4.87 7.13 18.30
CA ILE A 227 5.74 7.52 17.20
C ILE A 227 7.18 7.22 17.57
N GLU A 228 7.60 7.61 18.77
CA GLU A 228 8.95 7.38 19.29
C GLU A 228 9.29 5.89 19.35
N LYS A 229 8.39 5.04 19.85
CA LYS A 229 8.56 3.59 19.90
C LYS A 229 8.81 2.95 18.51
N GLU A 230 8.11 3.41 17.48
CA GLU A 230 8.30 2.90 16.11
C GLU A 230 9.59 3.43 15.47
N ILE A 231 9.96 4.68 15.75
CA ILE A 231 11.24 5.24 15.28
C ILE A 231 12.41 4.53 15.96
N ASP A 232 12.32 4.26 17.25
CA ASP A 232 13.31 3.49 18.01
C ASP A 232 13.46 2.07 17.45
N TYR A 233 12.34 1.40 17.11
CA TYR A 233 12.39 0.12 16.43
C TYR A 233 13.16 0.21 15.10
N ILE A 234 12.89 1.21 14.26
CA ILE A 234 13.60 1.41 12.99
C ILE A 234 15.10 1.68 13.24
N ALA A 235 15.44 2.49 14.24
CA ALA A 235 16.83 2.77 14.59
C ALA A 235 17.57 1.51 15.05
N LYS A 236 16.96 0.69 15.91
CA LYS A 236 17.49 -0.60 16.37
C LYS A 236 17.72 -1.60 15.22
N ARG A 237 16.94 -1.49 14.15
CA ARG A 237 17.17 -2.27 12.92
C ARG A 237 18.36 -1.80 12.08
N GLY A 238 19.15 -0.83 12.55
CA GLY A 238 20.41 -0.42 11.94
C GLY A 238 20.35 0.86 11.11
N VAL A 239 19.27 1.64 11.24
CA VAL A 239 19.16 2.96 10.62
C VAL A 239 19.76 4.02 11.55
N GLU A 240 20.77 4.75 11.08
CA GLU A 240 21.30 5.90 11.80
C GLU A 240 20.40 7.12 11.54
N ILE A 241 19.99 7.84 12.59
CA ILE A 241 19.19 9.06 12.46
C ILE A 241 19.95 10.22 13.11
N ARG A 242 20.25 11.24 12.31
CA ARG A 242 20.90 12.49 12.74
C ARG A 242 19.88 13.61 12.77
N TYR A 243 19.48 13.99 13.97
CA TYR A 243 18.61 15.13 14.22
C TYR A 243 19.39 16.45 14.10
N ASP A 244 18.67 17.57 14.09
CA ASP A 244 19.22 18.93 14.01
C ASP A 244 20.18 19.14 12.83
N THR A 245 19.97 18.42 11.73
CA THR A 245 20.82 18.43 10.53
C THR A 245 20.01 18.86 9.29
N PRO A 246 19.61 20.14 9.20
CA PRO A 246 18.83 20.63 8.07
C PRO A 246 19.67 20.73 6.79
N ILE A 247 19.29 20.02 5.73
CA ILE A 247 19.87 20.24 4.40
C ILE A 247 19.36 21.58 3.86
N ASN A 248 20.27 22.54 3.67
CA ASN A 248 19.97 23.91 3.26
C ASN A 248 21.16 24.54 2.51
N VAL A 249 21.12 25.85 2.27
CA VAL A 249 22.17 26.57 1.52
C VAL A 249 23.57 26.52 2.16
N ASN A 250 23.67 26.25 3.47
CA ASN A 250 24.93 26.18 4.22
C ASN A 250 25.38 24.72 4.51
N PHE A 251 24.53 23.73 4.23
CA PHE A 251 24.81 22.31 4.43
C PHE A 251 24.06 21.52 3.36
N THR A 252 24.75 21.14 2.28
CA THR A 252 24.15 20.70 1.03
C THR A 252 24.33 19.19 0.82
N ILE A 253 23.92 18.68 -0.36
CA ILE A 253 24.04 17.27 -0.71
C ILE A 253 25.51 16.83 -0.88
N GLU A 254 26.42 17.78 -1.08
CA GLU A 254 27.85 17.54 -1.18
C GLU A 254 28.51 17.27 0.19
N ASP A 255 27.83 17.63 1.29
CA ASP A 255 28.34 17.47 2.66
C ASP A 255 27.97 16.12 3.31
N ILE A 256 27.16 15.29 2.64
CA ILE A 256 26.60 14.02 3.16
C ILE A 256 27.02 12.79 2.37
#